data_AF-A0A0S3T6X5-F1
#
_entry.id   AF-A0A0S3T6X5-F1
#
_cell.length_a   1.000
_cell.length_b   1.000
_cell.length_c   1.000
_cell.angle_alpha   90.00
_cell.angle_beta   90.00
_cell.angle_gamma   90.00
#
_symmetry.space_group_name_H-M   'P 1'
#
loop_
_entity.id
_entity.type
_entity.pdbx_description
1 polymer ?
#
loop_
_entity_poly.entity_id
_entity_poly.type
_entity_poly.pdbx_seq_one_letter_code
_entity_poly.pdbx_strand_id
1 'polypeptide(L)'
;MASDFAIAQFRFLERLLLVHVHWCYRRISMMICYFFYKNIAFGFTLFWFEAYASFSGQAAYNDWYMSFYNVCFTSLPVIALGVFDQDVSAKLCLKVQGKLIHLRESLKQREL
;
A
#
# COMPACT_ATOMS: atom_id res chain seq x y z
N MET A 1 14.80 26.38 3.47
CA MET A 1 15.10 24.99 3.86
C MET A 1 13.80 24.18 3.94
N ALA A 2 12.98 24.19 2.89
CA ALA A 2 11.64 23.58 2.90
C ALA A 2 11.49 22.67 1.67
N SER A 3 12.22 21.55 1.67
CA SER A 3 12.09 20.49 0.68
C SER A 3 12.10 19.14 1.39
N ASP A 4 11.10 18.30 1.16
CA ASP A 4 11.00 16.95 1.74
C ASP A 4 12.16 16.03 1.32
N PHE A 5 12.80 16.34 0.17
CA PHE A 5 13.97 15.64 -0.34
C PHE A 5 15.03 16.63 -0.81
N ALA A 6 16.27 16.46 -0.35
CA ALA A 6 17.43 17.20 -0.83
C ALA A 6 18.25 16.30 -1.78
N ILE A 7 18.29 16.67 -3.07
CA ILE A 7 18.96 15.88 -4.11
C ILE A 7 20.10 16.70 -4.71
N ALA A 8 21.30 16.12 -4.76
CA ALA A 8 22.50 16.81 -5.26
C ALA A 8 22.55 16.99 -6.79
N GLN A 9 21.94 16.08 -7.57
CA GLN A 9 21.91 16.12 -9.03
C GLN A 9 20.59 15.58 -9.58
N PHE A 10 20.08 16.19 -10.66
CA PHE A 10 18.78 15.83 -11.26
C PHE A 10 18.70 14.36 -11.74
N ARG A 11 19.84 13.75 -12.11
CA ARG A 11 19.93 12.33 -12.48
C ARG A 11 19.48 11.37 -11.36
N PHE A 12 19.63 11.75 -10.10
CA PHE A 12 19.20 10.91 -8.98
C PHE A 12 17.68 10.96 -8.75
N LEU A 13 17.02 12.03 -9.20
CA LEU A 13 15.57 12.19 -9.09
C LEU A 13 14.84 11.12 -9.91
N GLU A 14 15.34 10.77 -11.10
CA GLU A 14 14.77 9.72 -11.94
C GLU A 14 14.75 8.37 -11.20
N ARG A 15 15.89 7.96 -10.62
CA ARG A 15 15.97 6.70 -9.89
C ARG A 15 15.15 6.70 -8.59
N LEU A 16 15.15 7.82 -7.87
CA LEU A 16 14.37 8.00 -6.64
C LEU A 16 12.88 7.87 -6.95
N LEU A 17 12.37 8.65 -7.90
CA LEU A 17 10.96 8.68 -8.24
C LEU A 17 10.51 7.33 -8.81
N LEU A 18 11.26 6.76 -9.75
CA LEU A 18 10.82 5.54 -10.42
C LEU A 18 10.86 4.29 -9.52
N VAL A 19 11.92 4.11 -8.73
CA VAL A 19 12.06 2.90 -7.91
C VAL A 19 11.38 3.07 -6.55
N HIS A 20 11.66 4.15 -5.83
CA HIS A 20 11.13 4.29 -4.47
C HIS A 20 9.64 4.60 -4.47
N VAL A 21 9.14 5.44 -5.38
CA VAL A 21 7.69 5.73 -5.42
C VAL A 21 6.92 4.51 -5.87
N HIS A 22 7.41 3.71 -6.83
CA HIS A 22 6.72 2.48 -7.23
C HIS A 22 6.58 1.50 -6.06
N TRP A 23 7.66 1.28 -5.31
CA TRP A 23 7.64 0.40 -4.13
C TRP A 23 6.74 0.94 -3.02
N CYS A 24 6.82 2.24 -2.75
CA CYS A 24 5.98 2.89 -1.73
C CYS A 24 4.49 2.82 -2.12
N TYR A 25 4.16 3.15 -3.37
CA TYR A 25 2.79 3.14 -3.89
C TYR A 25 2.17 1.75 -3.79
N ARG A 26 2.91 0.70 -4.16
CA ARG A 26 2.45 -0.68 -4.09
C ARG A 26 2.19 -1.14 -2.65
N ARG A 27 3.12 -0.88 -1.73
CA ARG A 27 2.92 -1.21 -0.30
C ARG A 27 1.74 -0.47 0.31
N ILE A 28 1.58 0.82 0.00
CA ILE A 28 0.44 1.63 0.47
C ILE A 28 -0.87 1.09 -0.11
N SER A 29 -0.93 0.77 -1.40
CA SER A 29 -2.14 0.22 -2.03
C SER A 29 -2.58 -1.10 -1.38
N MET A 30 -1.65 -2.04 -1.17
CA MET A 30 -1.95 -3.30 -0.50
C MET A 30 -2.38 -3.10 0.96
N MET A 31 -1.72 -2.17 1.67
CA MET A 31 -2.07 -1.80 3.04
C MET A 31 -3.51 -1.26 3.12
N ILE A 32 -3.91 -0.39 2.19
CA ILE A 32 -5.26 0.17 2.12
C ILE A 32 -6.29 -0.93 1.84
N CYS A 33 -6.04 -1.81 0.87
CA CYS A 33 -6.94 -2.93 0.58
C CYS A 33 -7.12 -3.86 1.79
N TYR A 34 -6.03 -4.21 2.48
CA TYR A 34 -6.09 -5.00 3.71
C TYR A 34 -6.85 -4.28 4.83
N PHE A 35 -6.68 -2.96 4.95
CA PHE A 35 -7.39 -2.15 5.93
C PHE A 35 -8.89 -2.20 5.70
N PHE A 36 -9.36 -2.07 4.47
CA PHE A 36 -10.79 -2.21 4.18
C PHE A 36 -11.29 -3.63 4.45
N TYR A 37 -10.57 -4.64 3.98
CA TYR A 37 -10.97 -6.05 4.16
C TYR A 37 -11.20 -6.40 5.63
N LYS A 38 -10.24 -6.08 6.52
CA LYS A 38 -10.36 -6.44 7.93
C LYS A 38 -11.47 -5.69 8.66
N ASN A 39 -11.71 -4.41 8.31
CA ASN A 39 -12.72 -3.59 8.95
C ASN A 39 -14.13 -4.04 8.53
N ILE A 40 -14.30 -4.38 7.26
CA ILE A 40 -15.55 -4.94 6.75
C ILE A 40 -15.81 -6.30 7.38
N ALA A 41 -14.82 -7.20 7.41
CA ALA A 41 -14.96 -8.52 8.03
C ALA A 41 -15.36 -8.40 9.51
N PHE A 42 -14.69 -7.53 10.28
CA PHE A 42 -15.04 -7.29 11.68
C PHE A 42 -16.44 -6.69 11.84
N GLY A 43 -16.77 -5.65 11.06
CA GLY A 43 -18.11 -5.04 11.06
C GLY A 43 -19.21 -6.04 10.71
N PHE A 44 -18.95 -6.96 9.77
CA PHE A 44 -19.90 -8.01 9.39
C PHE A 44 -20.14 -9.03 10.51
N THR A 45 -19.10 -9.39 11.28
CA THR A 45 -19.26 -10.28 12.44
C THR A 45 -20.11 -9.66 13.54
N LEU A 46 -19.92 -8.37 13.83
CA LEU A 46 -20.75 -7.61 14.77
C LEU A 46 -22.19 -7.51 14.27
N PHE A 47 -22.37 -7.18 12.98
CA PHE A 47 -23.69 -7.10 12.37
C PHE A 47 -24.46 -8.42 12.45
N TRP A 48 -23.79 -9.54 12.20
CA TRP A 48 -24.41 -10.88 12.30
C TRP A 48 -24.79 -11.23 13.74
N PHE A 49 -23.95 -10.87 14.71
CA PHE A 49 -24.24 -11.09 16.13
C PHE A 49 -25.45 -10.26 16.60
N GLU A 50 -25.48 -8.97 16.26
CA GLU A 50 -26.62 -8.08 16.57
C GLU A 50 -27.91 -8.56 15.91
N ALA A 51 -27.83 -9.09 14.68
CA ALA A 51 -29.00 -9.67 14.01
C ALA A 51 -29.57 -10.88 14.77
N TYR A 52 -28.73 -11.71 15.39
CA TYR A 52 -29.18 -12.81 16.25
C TYR A 52 -29.71 -12.31 17.61
N ALA A 53 -29.13 -11.23 18.15
CA ALA A 53 -29.52 -10.60 19.40
C ALA A 53 -30.71 -9.62 19.26
N SER A 54 -31.45 -9.63 18.15
CA SER A 54 -32.57 -8.71 17.86
C SER A 54 -32.21 -7.22 17.98
N PHE A 55 -30.96 -6.86 17.66
CA PHE A 55 -30.41 -5.49 17.78
C PHE A 55 -30.50 -4.91 19.20
N SER A 56 -30.31 -5.75 20.22
CA SER A 56 -30.32 -5.32 21.62
C SER A 56 -29.12 -4.43 22.00
N GLY A 57 -28.13 -4.21 21.12
CA GLY A 57 -26.98 -3.33 21.36
C GLY A 57 -26.03 -3.86 22.43
N GLN A 58 -26.01 -5.18 22.63
CA GLN A 58 -25.13 -5.81 23.60
C GLN A 58 -23.73 -5.95 23.02
N ALA A 59 -22.73 -5.50 23.79
CA ALA A 59 -21.34 -5.61 23.38
C ALA A 59 -20.94 -7.09 23.14
N ALA A 60 -20.82 -7.47 21.86
CA ALA A 60 -20.36 -8.80 21.45
C ALA A 60 -18.92 -9.09 21.90
N TYR A 61 -18.10 -8.04 21.99
CA TYR A 61 -16.71 -8.09 22.38
C TYR A 61 -16.43 -7.08 23.49
N ASN A 62 -15.53 -7.44 24.40
CA ASN A 62 -15.06 -6.56 25.47
C ASN A 62 -14.23 -5.39 24.89
N ASP A 63 -14.24 -4.21 25.51
CA ASP A 63 -13.52 -3.02 24.99
C ASP A 63 -12.04 -3.27 24.74
N TRP A 64 -11.40 -4.05 25.62
CA TRP A 64 -10.00 -4.43 25.47
C TRP A 64 -9.73 -5.27 24.22
N TYR A 65 -10.66 -6.15 23.84
CA TYR A 65 -10.56 -6.95 22.62
C TYR A 65 -10.71 -6.10 21.36
N MET A 66 -11.59 -5.09 21.37
CA MET A 66 -11.69 -4.14 20.26
C MET A 66 -10.40 -3.33 20.08
N SER A 67 -9.81 -2.85 21.18
CA SER A 67 -8.53 -2.13 21.12
C SER A 67 -7.39 -3.03 20.64
N PHE A 68 -7.32 -4.26 21.13
CA PHE A 68 -6.28 -5.21 20.71
C PHE A 68 -6.43 -5.61 19.24
N TYR A 69 -7.66 -5.80 18.76
CA TYR A 69 -7.93 -6.08 17.35
C TYR A 69 -7.47 -4.91 16.47
N ASN A 70 -7.79 -3.68 16.85
CA ASN A 70 -7.31 -2.52 16.11
C ASN A 70 -5.77 -2.44 16.12
N VAL A 71 -5.10 -2.56 17.26
CA VAL A 71 -3.65 -2.42 17.37
C VAL A 71 -2.88 -3.55 16.67
N CYS A 72 -3.22 -4.80 16.94
CA CYS A 72 -2.53 -5.93 16.33
C CYS A 72 -2.79 -5.99 14.82
N PHE A 73 -4.04 -5.86 14.38
CA PHE A 73 -4.35 -5.94 12.95
C PHE A 73 -4.10 -4.64 12.19
N THR A 74 -3.78 -3.50 12.82
CA THR A 74 -3.23 -2.32 12.09
C THR A 74 -1.72 -2.37 11.98
N SER A 75 -1.01 -2.80 13.03
CA SER A 75 0.46 -2.77 13.05
C SER A 75 1.11 -3.99 12.39
N LEU A 76 0.55 -5.20 12.55
CA LEU A 76 1.08 -6.41 11.90
C LEU A 76 1.13 -6.35 10.38
N PRO A 77 0.07 -5.94 9.65
CA PRO A 77 0.14 -5.88 8.18
C PRO A 77 1.13 -4.83 7.69
N VAL A 78 1.33 -3.72 8.41
CA VAL A 78 2.36 -2.72 8.07
C VAL A 78 3.76 -3.32 8.22
N ILE A 79 4.00 -4.07 9.30
CA ILE A 79 5.29 -4.73 9.54
C ILE A 79 5.51 -5.87 8.54
N ALA A 80 4.49 -6.69 8.29
CA ALA A 80 4.55 -7.80 7.36
C ALA A 80 4.78 -7.32 5.92
N LEU A 81 4.05 -6.30 5.44
CA LEU A 81 4.29 -5.68 4.13
C LEU A 81 5.63 -4.95 4.08
N GLY A 82 6.10 -4.39 5.20
CA GLY A 82 7.41 -3.75 5.29
C GLY A 82 8.58 -4.73 5.16
N VAL A 83 8.42 -5.95 5.70
CA VAL A 83 9.47 -6.98 5.74
C VAL A 83 9.41 -7.93 4.54
N PHE A 84 8.22 -8.32 4.09
CA PHE A 84 8.04 -9.38 3.09
C PHE A 84 7.79 -8.87 1.66
N ASP A 85 7.44 -7.59 1.45
CA ASP A 85 7.18 -7.06 0.10
C ASP A 85 8.49 -6.65 -0.60
N GLN A 86 9.20 -7.67 -1.12
CA GLN A 86 10.29 -7.54 -2.10
C GLN A 86 9.94 -8.33 -3.37
N ASP A 87 8.80 -8.06 -3.98
CA ASP A 87 8.37 -8.81 -5.16
C ASP A 87 9.12 -8.45 -6.46
N VAL A 88 9.68 -7.25 -6.59
CA VAL A 88 10.30 -6.80 -7.85
C VAL A 88 11.68 -6.21 -7.63
N SER A 89 12.70 -6.92 -8.12
CA SER A 89 14.06 -6.41 -8.24
C SER A 89 14.08 -5.03 -8.90
N ALA A 90 14.71 -4.05 -8.26
CA ALA A 90 14.85 -2.69 -8.78
C ALA A 90 15.45 -2.65 -10.20
N LYS A 91 16.22 -3.68 -10.57
CA LYS A 91 16.80 -3.83 -11.92
C LYS A 91 15.74 -4.08 -12.99
N LEU A 92 14.67 -4.81 -12.68
CA LEU A 92 13.59 -5.10 -13.63
C LEU A 92 12.74 -3.85 -13.89
N CYS A 93 12.42 -3.09 -12.84
CA CYS A 93 11.66 -1.85 -12.93
C CYS A 93 12.39 -0.83 -13.82
N LEU A 94 13.70 -0.63 -13.60
CA LEU A 94 14.52 0.25 -14.43
C LEU A 94 14.65 -0.25 -15.88
N LYS A 95 14.76 -1.57 -16.10
CA LYS A 95 14.91 -2.15 -17.44
C LYS A 95 13.64 -2.04 -18.28
N VAL A 96 12.46 -2.26 -17.69
CA VAL A 96 11.17 -2.10 -18.37
C VAL A 96 10.95 -0.63 -18.75
N GLN A 97 11.32 0.29 -17.88
CA GLN A 97 11.09 1.72 -18.10
C GLN A 97 12.05 2.32 -19.13
N GLY A 98 13.33 1.95 -19.10
CA GLY A 98 14.27 2.32 -20.16
C GLY A 98 13.81 1.84 -21.54
N LYS A 99 13.22 0.64 -21.61
CA LYS A 99 12.64 0.10 -22.84
C LYS A 99 11.42 0.91 -23.31
N LEU A 100 10.60 1.39 -22.38
CA LEU A 100 9.41 2.21 -22.65
C LEU A 100 9.77 3.62 -23.14
N ILE A 101 10.79 4.26 -22.55
CA ILE A 101 11.29 5.57 -22.98
C ILE A 101 11.86 5.48 -24.40
N HIS A 102 12.66 4.44 -24.66
CA HIS A 102 13.26 4.22 -25.97
C HIS A 102 12.21 3.92 -27.06
N LEU A 103 11.15 3.17 -26.72
CA LEU A 103 10.01 2.95 -27.60
C LEU A 103 9.22 4.23 -27.87
N ARG A 104 9.04 5.09 -26.86
CA ARG A 104 8.37 6.39 -27.02
C ARG A 104 9.13 7.31 -27.98
N GLU A 105 10.46 7.36 -27.86
CA GLU A 105 11.28 8.12 -28.81
C GLU A 105 11.26 7.51 -30.21
N SER A 106 11.26 6.18 -30.32
CA SER A 106 11.19 5.47 -31.60
C SER A 106 9.85 5.66 -32.32
N LEU A 107 8.75 5.82 -31.58
CA LEU A 107 7.43 6.13 -32.15
C LEU A 107 7.34 7.60 -32.58
N LYS A 108 7.90 8.52 -31.79
CA LYS A 108 7.97 9.95 -32.15
C LYS A 108 8.78 10.21 -33.42
N GLN A 109 9.80 9.38 -33.68
CA GLN A 109 10.60 9.40 -34.93
C GLN A 109 9.87 8.78 -36.13
N ARG A 110 8.78 8.01 -35.91
CA ARG A 110 7.97 7.42 -36.99
C ARG A 110 6.76 8.27 -37.37
N GLU A 111 6.36 9.22 -36.53
CA GLU A 111 5.28 10.18 -36.79
C GLU A 111 5.77 11.51 -37.40
N LEU A 112 7.09 11.66 -37.61
CA LEU A 112 7.76 12.76 -38.31
C LEU A 112 8.29 12.27 -39.66
#